data_AF-A0A9E3W9F5-F1
#
_entry.id   AF-A0A9E3W9F5-F1
#
_cell.length_a   1.000
_cell.length_b   1.000
_cell.length_c   1.000
_cell.angle_alpha   90.00
_cell.angle_beta   90.00
_cell.angle_gamma   90.00
#
_symmetry.space_group_name_H-M   'P 1'
#
loop_
_entity.id
_entity.type
_entity.pdbx_description
1 polymer ?
#
loop_
_entity_poly.entity_id
_entity_poly.type
_entity_poly.pdbx_seq_one_letter_code
_entity_poly.pdbx_strand_id
1 'polypeptide(L)'
;MDHLEDEHDGGIIIDTICTGCDLFRPVNDRSLCDECFVKLERDLIRSRDWDYSATEFAVPEDQLEAMRERVIREYGAAYELIEDPDAPKKRKGK
;
A
#
# COMPACT_ATOMS: atom_id res chain seq x y z
N MET A 1 -22.18 35.21 -29.60
CA MET A 1 -21.58 33.89 -29.86
C MET A 1 -20.28 33.94 -29.11
N ASP A 2 -20.29 33.47 -27.88
CA ASP A 2 -19.16 33.56 -26.98
C ASP A 2 -19.08 32.20 -26.30
N HIS A 3 -18.75 31.22 -27.15
CA HIS A 3 -18.43 29.85 -26.79
C HIS A 3 -17.10 29.92 -26.05
N LEU A 4 -17.16 30.00 -24.72
CA LEU A 4 -15.99 29.90 -23.86
C LEU A 4 -15.45 28.47 -24.02
N GLU A 5 -14.52 28.32 -24.95
CA GLU A 5 -13.61 27.19 -25.01
C GLU A 5 -12.76 27.24 -23.72
N ASP A 6 -13.28 26.65 -22.65
CA ASP A 6 -12.48 26.28 -21.49
C ASP A 6 -11.66 25.06 -21.92
N GLU A 7 -10.53 25.34 -22.55
CA GLU A 7 -9.41 24.41 -22.67
C GLU A 7 -8.96 24.04 -21.25
N HIS A 8 -9.68 23.12 -20.60
CA HIS A 8 -9.18 22.45 -19.41
C HIS A 8 -8.08 21.49 -19.87
N ASP A 9 -6.90 22.10 -20.07
CA ASP A 9 -5.59 21.49 -20.02
C ASP A 9 -5.60 20.29 -19.07
N GLY A 10 -5.07 19.16 -19.52
CA GLY A 10 -5.19 17.83 -18.92
C GLY A 10 -4.56 17.66 -17.53
N GLY A 11 -4.99 18.46 -16.55
CA GLY A 11 -4.71 18.30 -15.15
C GLY A 11 -5.50 17.11 -14.64
N ILE A 12 -4.85 15.95 -14.59
CA ILE A 12 -5.28 14.84 -13.75
C ILE A 12 -5.63 15.45 -12.39
N ILE A 13 -6.92 15.49 -12.06
CA ILE A 13 -7.37 15.98 -10.76
C ILE A 13 -6.91 14.92 -9.76
N ILE A 14 -5.72 15.11 -9.19
CA ILE A 14 -5.21 14.30 -8.09
C ILE A 14 -5.95 14.75 -6.83
N ASP A 15 -7.28 14.55 -6.78
CA ASP A 15 -8.10 14.93 -5.61
C ASP A 15 -7.98 13.90 -4.48
N THR A 16 -7.40 12.73 -4.76
CA THR A 16 -7.35 11.65 -3.79
C THR A 16 -6.06 11.69 -2.98
N ILE A 17 -6.23 11.79 -1.66
CA ILE A 17 -5.15 11.74 -0.68
C ILE A 17 -4.78 10.27 -0.44
N CYS A 18 -3.49 9.95 -0.47
CA CYS A 18 -3.00 8.62 -0.12
C CYS A 18 -3.15 8.38 1.39
N THR A 19 -3.92 7.38 1.80
CA THR A 19 -4.11 7.01 3.21
C THR A 19 -2.80 6.63 3.92
N GLY A 20 -1.80 6.18 3.17
CA GLY A 20 -0.51 5.73 3.71
C GLY A 20 0.52 6.84 3.96
N CYS A 21 0.43 7.97 3.26
CA CYS A 21 1.39 9.07 3.39
C CYS A 21 0.78 10.47 3.46
N ASP A 22 -0.56 10.57 3.39
CA ASP A 22 -1.34 11.81 3.43
C ASP A 22 -0.98 12.83 2.35
N LEU A 23 -0.40 12.36 1.24
CA LEU A 23 -0.03 13.21 0.09
C LEU A 23 -1.03 13.06 -1.05
N PHE A 24 -1.30 14.16 -1.76
CA PHE A 24 -2.05 14.17 -3.01
C PHE A 24 -1.25 13.43 -4.10
N ARG A 25 -1.66 12.20 -4.40
CA ARG A 25 -1.00 11.30 -5.35
C ARG A 25 -2.06 10.51 -6.09
N PRO A 26 -1.82 10.04 -7.32
CA PRO A 26 -2.69 9.05 -7.94
C PRO A 26 -2.69 7.80 -7.04
N VAL A 27 -3.87 7.45 -6.53
CA VAL A 27 -4.05 6.30 -5.65
C VAL A 27 -4.74 5.16 -6.39
N ASN A 28 -4.46 3.93 -5.96
CA ASN A 28 -5.15 2.73 -6.42
C ASN A 28 -6.51 2.56 -5.71
N ASP A 29 -7.24 1.48 -6.00
CA ASP A 29 -8.53 1.11 -5.40
C ASP A 29 -8.50 1.07 -3.86
N ARG A 30 -7.33 0.80 -3.27
CA ARG A 30 -7.08 0.84 -1.82
C ARG A 30 -6.83 2.24 -1.26
N SER A 31 -7.01 3.31 -2.03
CA SER A 31 -6.65 4.70 -1.66
C SER A 31 -5.17 4.89 -1.29
N LEU A 32 -4.29 4.06 -1.83
CA LEU A 32 -2.83 4.14 -1.64
C LEU A 32 -2.14 4.51 -2.94
N CYS A 33 -1.14 5.40 -2.86
CA CYS A 33 -0.23 5.62 -3.97
C CYS A 33 0.63 4.37 -4.21
N ASP A 34 1.25 4.27 -5.38
CA ASP A 34 2.07 3.12 -5.78
C ASP A 34 3.14 2.75 -4.74
N GLU A 35 3.86 3.75 -4.19
CA GLU A 35 4.86 3.53 -3.16
C GLU A 35 4.28 2.96 -1.85
N CYS A 36 3.12 3.47 -1.42
CA CYS A 36 2.44 2.95 -0.24
C CYS A 36 1.83 1.57 -0.51
N PHE A 37 1.37 1.31 -1.72
CA PHE A 37 0.90 -0.01 -2.12
C PHE A 37 2.04 -1.04 -2.07
N VAL A 38 3.24 -0.70 -2.53
CA VAL A 38 4.43 -1.55 -2.41
C VAL A 38 4.83 -1.79 -0.94
N LYS A 39 4.66 -0.80 -0.06
CA LYS A 39 4.82 -0.99 1.40
C LYS A 39 3.78 -1.97 1.96
N LEU A 40 2.52 -1.80 1.58
CA LEU A 40 1.44 -2.69 2.00
C LEU A 40 1.69 -4.12 1.55
N GLU A 41 2.09 -4.35 0.29
CA GLU A 41 2.41 -5.69 -0.20
C GLU A 41 3.54 -6.34 0.61
N ARG A 42 4.61 -5.61 0.90
CA ARG A 42 5.69 -6.11 1.76
C ARG A 42 5.18 -6.45 3.16
N ASP A 43 4.25 -5.66 3.70
CA ASP A 43 3.61 -5.92 4.99
C ASP A 43 2.71 -7.17 4.96
N LEU A 44 1.89 -7.35 3.94
CA LEU A 44 1.06 -8.55 3.78
C LEU A 44 1.92 -9.82 3.67
N ILE A 45 3.01 -9.75 2.91
CA ILE A 45 4.01 -10.82 2.83
C ILE A 45 4.62 -11.10 4.23
N ARG A 46 4.90 -10.07 5.04
CA ARG A 46 5.42 -10.23 6.41
C ARG A 46 4.38 -10.88 7.34
N SER A 47 3.10 -10.54 7.24
CA SER A 47 2.03 -11.15 8.04
C SER A 47 1.59 -12.54 7.56
N ARG A 48 2.06 -12.98 6.39
CA ARG A 48 1.59 -14.19 5.69
C ARG A 48 0.13 -14.06 5.23
N ASP A 49 -0.37 -12.85 5.01
CA ASP A 49 -1.67 -12.57 4.40
C ASP A 49 -1.58 -12.66 2.88
N TRP A 50 -1.40 -13.88 2.38
CA TRP A 50 -1.26 -14.14 0.95
C TRP A 50 -2.52 -13.79 0.16
N ASP A 51 -3.71 -14.07 0.71
CA ASP A 51 -5.03 -13.82 0.11
C ASP A 51 -5.24 -12.34 -0.29
N TYR A 52 -4.64 -11.42 0.47
CA TYR A 52 -4.71 -9.98 0.21
C TYR A 52 -3.52 -9.43 -0.57
N SER A 53 -2.49 -10.25 -0.80
CA SER A 53 -1.26 -9.88 -1.48
C SER A 53 -1.38 -10.13 -2.98
N ALA A 54 -1.14 -9.12 -3.81
CA ALA A 54 -1.09 -9.30 -5.26
C ALA A 54 0.02 -10.31 -5.69
N THR A 55 0.99 -10.52 -4.81
CA THR A 55 2.10 -11.47 -4.98
C THR A 55 1.69 -12.95 -4.92
N GLU A 56 0.56 -13.31 -4.30
CA GLU A 56 0.05 -14.69 -4.33
C GLU A 56 -0.26 -15.14 -5.76
N PHE A 57 -0.80 -14.24 -6.59
CA PHE A 57 -1.06 -14.53 -8.00
C PHE A 57 0.22 -14.66 -8.84
N ALA A 58 1.32 -14.07 -8.38
CA ALA A 58 2.59 -14.05 -9.10
C ALA A 58 3.54 -15.18 -8.69
N VAL A 59 3.37 -15.75 -7.49
CA VAL A 59 4.32 -16.69 -6.89
C VAL A 59 3.61 -17.92 -6.34
N PRO A 60 4.10 -19.14 -6.64
CA PRO A 60 3.50 -20.36 -6.12
C PRO A 60 3.63 -20.45 -4.60
N GLU A 61 2.67 -21.11 -3.96
CA GLU A 61 2.55 -21.21 -2.50
C GLU A 61 3.82 -21.73 -1.81
N ASP A 62 4.51 -22.70 -2.42
CA ASP A 62 5.79 -23.27 -1.94
C ASP A 62 6.92 -22.22 -1.84
N GLN A 63 6.85 -21.15 -2.63
CA GLN A 63 7.85 -20.08 -2.65
C GLN A 63 7.45 -18.84 -1.83
N LEU A 64 6.23 -18.79 -1.28
CA LEU A 64 5.75 -17.64 -0.51
C LEU A 64 6.56 -17.44 0.78
N GLU A 65 6.88 -18.52 1.49
CA GLU A 65 7.72 -18.41 2.70
C GLU A 65 9.13 -17.92 2.38
N ALA A 66 9.76 -18.45 1.32
CA ALA A 66 11.08 -18.01 0.88
C ALA A 66 11.07 -16.53 0.43
N MET A 67 9.98 -16.07 -0.20
CA MET A 67 9.77 -14.67 -0.53
C MET A 67 9.68 -13.81 0.73
N ARG A 68 8.89 -14.24 1.73
CA ARG A 68 8.80 -13.53 3.01
C ARG A 68 10.15 -13.40 3.69
N GLU A 69 10.93 -14.47 3.74
CA GLU A 69 12.29 -14.40 4.28
C GLU A 69 13.17 -13.40 3.52
N ARG A 70 13.06 -13.36 2.18
CA ARG A 70 13.76 -12.35 1.37
C ARG A 70 13.30 -10.93 1.71
N VAL A 71 12.00 -10.69 1.80
CA VAL A 71 11.43 -9.37 2.14
C VAL A 71 11.89 -8.92 3.53
N ILE A 72 11.84 -9.82 4.52
CA ILE A 72 12.32 -9.53 5.88
C ILE A 72 13.81 -9.24 5.90
N ARG A 73 14.60 -9.97 5.12
CA ARG A 73 16.06 -9.76 5.05
C ARG A 73 16.44 -8.44 4.37
N GLU A 74 15.69 -8.04 3.34
CA GLU A 74 15.99 -6.84 2.54
C GLU A 74 15.43 -5.56 3.17
N TYR A 75 14.23 -5.62 3.74
CA TYR A 75 13.49 -4.46 4.25
C TYR A 75 13.26 -4.47 5.76
N GLY A 76 13.64 -5.53 6.45
CA GLY A 76 13.41 -5.71 7.89
C GLY A 76 12.06 -6.37 8.20
N ALA A 77 11.95 -6.83 9.45
CA ALA A 77 10.78 -7.54 9.97
C ALA A 77 9.63 -6.61 10.41
N ALA A 78 9.89 -5.31 10.54
CA ALA A 78 8.89 -4.34 10.99
C ALA A 78 7.93 -3.97 9.85
N TYR A 79 6.67 -3.75 10.22
CA TYR A 79 5.66 -3.26 9.30
C TYR A 79 5.84 -1.76 9.03
N GLU A 80 5.61 -1.34 7.78
CA GLU A 80 5.83 0.05 7.34
C GLU A 80 4.53 0.85 7.20
N LEU A 81 3.42 0.16 6.91
CA LEU A 81 2.13 0.75 6.59
C LEU A 81 0.99 0.19 7.42
N ILE A 82 1.02 -1.11 7.75
CA ILE A 82 0.03 -1.72 8.64
C ILE A 82 0.47 -1.60 10.10
N GLU A 83 -0.48 -1.39 11.01
CA GLU A 83 -0.22 -1.64 12.42
C GLU A 83 0.00 -3.14 12.61
N ASP A 84 1.10 -3.49 13.26
CA ASP A 84 1.41 -4.87 13.63
C ASP A 84 0.22 -5.45 14.42
N PRO A 85 -0.47 -6.48 13.90
CA PRO A 85 -1.64 -7.03 14.57
C PRO A 85 -1.29 -7.76 15.87
N ASP A 86 -0.02 -8.19 16.02
CA ASP A 86 0.53 -8.86 17.19
C ASP A 86 1.18 -7.87 18.18
N ALA A 87 1.41 -6.61 17.78
CA ALA A 87 1.95 -5.61 18.68
C ALA A 87 1.04 -5.48 19.90
N PRO A 88 1.64 -5.48 21.12
CA PRO A 88 0.87 -5.38 22.34
C PRO A 88 0.08 -4.09 22.29
N LYS A 89 -1.25 -4.21 22.11
CA LYS A 89 -2.18 -3.08 22.01
C LYS A 89 -1.92 -2.19 23.21
N LYS A 90 -1.25 -1.05 23.01
CA LYS A 90 -1.07 -0.07 24.08
C LYS A 90 -2.47 0.41 24.42
N ARG A 91 -2.97 -0.02 25.58
CA ARG A 91 -4.23 0.46 26.15
C ARG A 91 -4.12 1.98 26.17
N LYS A 92 -4.84 2.67 25.28
CA LYS A 92 -4.96 4.13 25.32
C LYS A 92 -5.59 4.45 26.67
N GLY A 93 -4.75 4.93 27.59
CA GLY A 93 -5.17 5.45 28.88
C GLY A 93 -6.00 6.69 28.64
N LYS A 94 -7.22 6.60 29.18
CA LYS A 94 -8.24 7.63 29.46
C LYS A 94 -7.89 9.09 29.23
#